data_AF-A0A7W1BWK4-F1
#
_entry.id   AF-A0A7W1BWK4-F1
#
_cell.length_a   1.000
_cell.length_b   1.000
_cell.length_c   1.000
_cell.angle_alpha   90.00
_cell.angle_beta   90.00
_cell.angle_gamma   90.00
#
_symmetry.space_group_name_H-M   'P 1'
#
loop_
_entity.id
_entity.type
_entity.pdbx_description
1 polymer ?
#
loop_
_entity_poly.entity_id
_entity_poly.type
_entity_poly.pdbx_seq_one_letter_code
_entity_poly.pdbx_strand_id
1 'polypeptide(L)'
;MTSEESLRTIGMWVGITVTSSGLRRLRPTAEQAQAELRKAINYFQHNCERMRYAEFHRCLSFIGSGVIEAGCKTIVGQRLKRSGMRWSVGGANAIIALRCAELSGRWEEFWEMRAAS
;
A
#
# COMPACT_ATOMS: atom_id res chain seq x y z
N MET A 1 -14.38 -25.24 -9.98
CA MET A 1 -14.74 -23.82 -9.91
C MET A 1 -15.99 -23.73 -9.05
N THR A 2 -15.82 -23.49 -7.75
CA THR A 2 -16.92 -23.54 -6.77
C THR A 2 -17.67 -22.21 -6.77
N SER A 3 -18.96 -22.26 -6.47
CA SER A 3 -19.88 -21.11 -6.40
C SER A 3 -19.35 -19.94 -5.54
N GLU A 4 -18.51 -20.24 -4.55
CA GLU A 4 -17.89 -19.28 -3.62
C GLU A 4 -16.78 -18.42 -4.27
N GLU A 5 -16.05 -18.97 -5.24
CA GLU A 5 -15.02 -18.28 -6.03
C GLU A 5 -15.64 -17.30 -7.04
N SER A 6 -16.81 -17.67 -7.56
CA SER A 6 -17.63 -16.83 -8.44
C SER A 6 -18.20 -15.62 -7.68
N LEU A 7 -18.68 -15.80 -6.45
CA LEU A 7 -19.18 -14.70 -5.60
C LEU A 7 -18.08 -13.73 -5.14
N ARG A 8 -16.87 -14.23 -4.88
CA ARG A 8 -15.69 -13.39 -4.59
C ARG A 8 -15.30 -12.55 -5.80
N THR A 9 -15.34 -13.13 -7.00
CA THR A 9 -15.07 -12.42 -8.25
C THR A 9 -16.17 -11.40 -8.56
N ILE A 10 -17.45 -11.71 -8.34
CA ILE A 10 -18.55 -10.77 -8.60
C ILE A 10 -18.51 -9.57 -7.64
N GLY A 11 -18.26 -9.80 -6.34
CA GLY A 11 -18.18 -8.74 -5.33
C GLY A 11 -16.96 -7.83 -5.45
N MET A 12 -15.82 -8.38 -5.91
CA MET A 12 -14.55 -7.66 -6.04
C MET A 12 -14.59 -6.54 -7.11
N TRP A 13 -15.44 -6.67 -8.13
CA TRP A 13 -15.50 -5.75 -9.26
C TRP A 13 -16.66 -4.75 -9.20
N VAL A 14 -17.56 -4.85 -8.20
CA VAL A 14 -18.72 -3.94 -8.09
C VAL A 14 -18.25 -2.50 -7.92
N GLY A 15 -17.27 -2.23 -7.06
CA GLY A 15 -16.79 -0.86 -6.79
C GLY A 15 -16.17 -0.17 -8.01
N ILE A 16 -15.33 -0.89 -8.76
CA ILE A 16 -14.68 -0.39 -9.99
C ILE A 16 -15.71 -0.26 -11.12
N THR A 17 -16.63 -1.21 -11.24
CA THR A 17 -17.71 -1.17 -12.25
C THR A 17 -18.67 -0.01 -11.98
N VAL A 18 -19.04 0.25 -10.73
CA VAL A 18 -19.90 1.38 -10.34
C VAL A 18 -19.20 2.71 -10.59
N THR A 19 -17.91 2.82 -10.23
CA THR A 19 -17.11 4.04 -10.44
C THR A 19 -16.92 4.34 -11.92
N SER A 20 -16.50 3.35 -12.71
CA SER A 20 -16.34 3.51 -14.16
C SER A 20 -17.66 3.79 -14.88
N SER A 21 -18.77 3.18 -14.45
CA SER A 21 -20.11 3.50 -14.96
C SER A 21 -20.54 4.92 -14.62
N GLY A 22 -20.20 5.41 -13.42
CA GLY A 22 -20.42 6.80 -13.02
C GLY A 22 -19.65 7.80 -13.88
N LEU A 23 -18.37 7.53 -14.13
CA LEU A 23 -17.53 8.33 -15.02
C LEU A 23 -18.07 8.34 -16.45
N ARG A 24 -18.55 7.20 -16.98
CA ARG A 24 -19.14 7.12 -18.33
C ARG A 24 -20.42 7.94 -18.52
N ARG A 25 -21.09 8.34 -17.43
CA ARG A 25 -22.26 9.23 -17.49
C ARG A 25 -21.88 10.71 -17.63
N LEU A 26 -20.64 11.08 -17.31
CA LEU A 26 -20.16 12.44 -17.51
C LEU A 26 -20.04 12.71 -19.01
N ARG A 27 -20.63 13.83 -19.47
CA ARG A 27 -20.50 14.32 -20.86
C ARG A 27 -19.85 15.69 -20.89
N PRO A 28 -18.53 15.78 -20.62
CA PRO A 28 -17.82 17.04 -20.72
C PRO A 28 -17.76 17.52 -22.18
N THR A 29 -18.02 18.80 -22.40
CA THR A 29 -17.95 19.46 -23.71
C THR A 29 -16.53 19.87 -24.07
N ALA A 30 -15.67 20.17 -23.09
CA ALA A 30 -14.28 20.51 -23.33
C ALA A 30 -13.44 19.27 -23.68
N GLU A 31 -12.62 19.38 -24.73
CA GLU A 31 -11.77 18.30 -25.23
C GLU A 31 -10.77 17.80 -24.15
N GLN A 32 -10.17 18.72 -23.41
CA GLN A 32 -9.29 18.42 -22.27
C GLN A 32 -9.99 17.52 -21.24
N ALA A 33 -11.23 17.85 -20.88
CA ALA A 33 -12.00 17.10 -19.89
C ALA A 33 -12.43 15.72 -20.42
N GLN A 34 -12.68 15.58 -21.73
CA GLN A 34 -12.91 14.27 -22.34
C GLN A 34 -11.65 13.39 -22.31
N ALA A 35 -10.48 13.96 -22.55
CA ALA A 35 -9.21 13.24 -22.49
C ALA A 35 -8.92 12.74 -21.06
N GLU A 36 -9.09 13.59 -20.05
CA GLU A 36 -8.92 13.20 -18.64
C GLU A 36 -9.95 12.15 -18.20
N LEU A 37 -11.20 12.25 -18.68
CA LEU A 37 -12.21 11.22 -18.42
C LEU A 37 -11.82 9.86 -18.99
N ARG A 38 -11.30 9.82 -20.23
CA ARG A 38 -10.82 8.58 -20.85
C ARG A 38 -9.63 8.00 -20.08
N LYS A 39 -8.67 8.85 -19.66
CA LYS A 39 -7.53 8.43 -18.82
C LYS A 39 -7.99 7.83 -17.50
N ALA A 40 -8.93 8.46 -16.81
CA ALA A 40 -9.46 7.98 -15.55
C ALA A 40 -10.13 6.60 -15.71
N ILE A 41 -11.02 6.45 -16.70
CA ILE A 41 -11.69 5.16 -16.99
C ILE A 41 -10.64 4.08 -17.28
N ASN A 42 -9.66 4.37 -18.14
CA ASN A 42 -8.61 3.42 -18.48
C ASN A 42 -7.78 3.04 -17.24
N TYR A 43 -7.46 3.99 -16.38
CA TYR A 43 -6.70 3.74 -15.16
C TYR A 43 -7.42 2.72 -14.25
N PHE A 44 -8.70 2.94 -13.97
CA PHE A 44 -9.50 2.03 -13.13
C PHE A 44 -9.65 0.64 -13.76
N GLN A 45 -9.78 0.57 -15.09
CA GLN A 45 -9.86 -0.70 -15.81
C GLN A 45 -8.55 -1.48 -15.76
N HIS A 46 -7.40 -0.84 -15.96
CA HIS A 46 -6.10 -1.52 -15.94
C HIS A 46 -5.65 -1.91 -14.52
N ASN A 47 -6.06 -1.15 -13.50
CA ASN A 47 -5.63 -1.39 -12.10
C ASN A 47 -6.66 -2.14 -11.27
N CYS A 48 -7.72 -2.65 -11.87
CA CYS A 48 -8.82 -3.33 -11.20
C CYS A 48 -8.38 -4.42 -10.21
N GLU A 49 -7.43 -5.28 -10.62
CA GLU A 49 -6.90 -6.36 -9.77
C GLU A 49 -6.13 -5.84 -8.55
N ARG A 50 -5.52 -4.65 -8.66
CA ARG A 50 -4.81 -3.97 -7.55
C ARG A 50 -5.77 -3.24 -6.61
N MET A 51 -7.00 -2.97 -7.04
CA MET A 51 -8.00 -2.16 -6.32
C MET A 51 -8.98 -3.02 -5.52
N ARG A 52 -8.49 -4.12 -4.92
CA ARG A 52 -9.23 -5.05 -4.04
C ARG A 52 -9.50 -4.47 -2.64
N TYR A 53 -9.92 -3.22 -2.58
CA TYR A 53 -10.06 -2.48 -1.31
C TYR A 53 -11.04 -3.13 -0.34
N ALA A 54 -12.14 -3.70 -0.83
CA ALA A 54 -13.10 -4.40 0.02
C ALA A 54 -12.48 -5.60 0.75
N GLU A 55 -11.57 -6.32 0.10
CA GLU A 55 -10.87 -7.45 0.70
C GLU A 55 -9.77 -6.99 1.65
N PHE A 56 -8.97 -5.99 1.26
CA PHE A 56 -7.98 -5.41 2.16
C PHE A 56 -8.62 -4.86 3.44
N HIS A 57 -9.80 -4.24 3.33
CA HIS A 57 -10.56 -3.76 4.48
C HIS A 57 -11.02 -4.92 5.38
N ARG A 58 -11.50 -6.03 4.81
CA ARG A 58 -11.87 -7.24 5.57
C ARG A 58 -10.68 -7.88 6.28
N CYS A 59 -9.50 -7.82 5.68
CA CYS A 59 -8.26 -8.32 6.26
C CYS A 59 -7.59 -7.31 7.21
N LEU A 60 -8.29 -6.24 7.61
CA LEU A 60 -7.76 -5.14 8.43
C LEU A 60 -6.41 -4.59 7.92
N SER A 61 -6.19 -4.71 6.61
CA SER A 61 -4.96 -4.26 5.97
C SER A 61 -5.01 -2.76 5.75
N PHE A 62 -3.88 -2.09 5.98
CA PHE A 62 -3.77 -0.65 5.73
C PHE A 62 -3.87 -0.36 4.23
N ILE A 63 -4.89 0.39 3.84
CA ILE A 63 -5.17 0.76 2.44
C ILE A 63 -4.41 2.03 2.01
N GLY A 64 -3.90 2.81 2.96
CA GLY A 64 -3.17 4.06 2.72
C GLY A 64 -1.67 3.97 2.98
N SER A 65 -0.88 4.80 2.27
CA SER A 65 0.57 4.90 2.45
C SER A 65 1.00 5.60 3.74
N GLY A 66 0.11 6.36 4.39
CA GLY A 66 0.47 7.23 5.51
C GLY A 66 1.15 6.52 6.70
N VAL A 67 0.71 5.30 7.03
CA VAL A 67 1.35 4.50 8.11
C VAL A 67 2.77 4.09 7.70
N ILE A 68 2.96 3.71 6.44
CA ILE A 68 4.27 3.36 5.90
C ILE A 68 5.18 4.59 5.83
N GLU A 69 4.67 5.74 5.38
CA GLU A 69 5.41 7.00 5.33
C GLU A 69 5.83 7.48 6.74
N ALA A 70 4.92 7.39 7.71
CA ALA A 70 5.21 7.69 9.11
C ALA A 70 6.27 6.73 9.69
N GLY A 71 6.18 5.44 9.36
CA GLY A 71 7.19 4.43 9.69
C GLY A 71 8.56 4.78 9.09
N CYS A 72 8.63 5.07 7.80
CA CYS A 72 9.86 5.50 7.13
C CYS A 72 10.46 6.76 7.75
N LYS A 73 9.63 7.73 8.13
CA LYS A 73 10.09 8.95 8.81
C LYS A 73 10.68 8.64 10.19
N THR A 74 10.02 7.79 10.97
CA THR A 74 10.34 7.54 12.39
C THR A 74 11.45 6.50 12.57
N ILE A 75 11.36 5.38 11.86
CA ILE A 75 12.31 4.27 11.95
C ILE A 75 13.60 4.63 11.21
N VAL A 76 13.49 5.02 9.93
CA VAL A 76 14.64 5.27 9.05
C VAL A 76 15.12 6.71 9.18
N GLY A 77 14.23 7.68 8.92
CA GLY A 77 14.57 9.10 8.78
C GLY A 77 15.23 9.71 10.01
N GLN A 78 14.68 9.47 11.20
CA GLN A 78 15.20 10.04 12.44
C GLN A 78 16.66 9.64 12.74
N ARG A 79 17.11 8.46 12.30
CA ARG A 79 18.45 7.95 12.64
C ARG A 79 19.42 7.90 11.48
N LEU A 80 18.96 7.57 10.27
CA LEU A 80 19.83 7.29 9.13
C LEU A 80 20.00 8.50 8.20
N LYS A 81 19.11 9.50 8.24
CA LYS A 81 19.13 10.67 7.33
C LYS A 81 19.70 11.95 7.96
N ARG A 82 20.52 11.86 9.02
CA ARG A 82 21.14 13.06 9.63
C ARG A 82 22.44 13.44 8.91
N SER A 83 22.84 14.70 9.04
CA SER A 83 24.04 15.24 8.39
C SER A 83 25.31 14.47 8.78
N GLY A 84 26.21 14.28 7.81
CA GLY A 84 27.50 13.62 8.00
C GLY A 84 27.45 12.09 8.17
N MET A 85 26.26 11.48 8.15
CA MET A 85 26.14 10.04 8.35
C MET A 85 26.45 9.26 7.07
N ARG A 86 27.27 8.22 7.22
CA ARG A 86 27.56 7.24 6.17
C ARG A 86 27.31 5.85 6.75
N TRP A 87 26.64 5.02 5.97
CA TRP A 87 26.29 3.67 6.38
C TRP A 87 26.71 2.69 5.31
N SER A 88 27.27 1.55 5.72
CA SER A 88 27.23 0.36 4.87
C SER A 88 25.80 -0.18 4.85
N VAL A 89 25.43 -0.93 3.81
CA VAL A 89 24.11 -1.56 3.72
C VAL A 89 23.84 -2.45 4.94
N GLY A 90 24.84 -3.27 5.33
CA GLY A 90 24.75 -4.11 6.53
C GLY A 90 24.55 -3.31 7.82
N GLY A 91 25.30 -2.21 7.98
CA GLY A 91 25.18 -1.34 9.15
C GLY A 91 23.81 -0.64 9.23
N ALA A 92 23.31 -0.13 8.11
CA ALA A 92 21.98 0.47 8.05
C ALA A 92 20.89 -0.56 8.40
N ASN A 93 20.97 -1.77 7.83
CA ASN A 93 20.02 -2.85 8.11
C ASN A 93 20.02 -3.25 9.58
N ALA A 94 21.19 -3.36 10.21
CA ALA A 94 21.31 -3.68 11.63
C ALA A 94 20.63 -2.61 12.52
N ILE A 95 20.86 -1.32 12.24
CA ILE A 95 20.24 -0.23 13.00
C ILE A 95 18.74 -0.13 12.76
N ILE A 96 18.26 -0.35 11.53
CA ILE A 96 16.82 -0.38 11.23
C ILE A 96 16.16 -1.50 12.02
N ALA A 97 16.74 -2.71 12.00
CA ALA A 97 16.17 -3.85 12.70
C ALA A 97 16.08 -3.61 14.22
N LEU A 98 17.13 -3.01 14.80
CA LEU A 98 17.14 -2.62 16.21
C LEU A 98 16.01 -1.62 16.54
N ARG A 99 15.84 -0.58 15.72
CA ARG A 99 14.79 0.42 15.90
C ARG A 99 13.39 -0.15 15.71
N CYS A 100 13.21 -1.09 14.78
CA CYS A 100 11.95 -1.81 14.62
C CYS A 100 11.61 -2.60 15.90
N ALA A 101 12.59 -3.31 16.47
CA ALA A 101 12.39 -4.07 17.70
C ALA A 101 12.00 -3.17 18.88
N GLU A 102 12.73 -2.06 19.06
CA GLU A 102 12.45 -1.07 20.11
C GLU A 102 11.06 -0.45 19.96
N LEU A 103 10.72 0.11 18.79
CA LEU A 103 9.47 0.84 18.58
C LEU A 103 8.24 -0.07 18.52
N SER A 104 8.42 -1.36 18.20
CA SER A 104 7.34 -2.35 18.24
C SER A 104 7.20 -3.06 19.59
N GLY A 105 8.09 -2.80 20.56
CA GLY A 105 8.12 -3.50 21.85
C GLY A 105 8.59 -4.96 21.76
N ARG A 106 9.17 -5.37 20.62
CA ARG A 106 9.64 -6.74 20.34
C ARG A 106 11.14 -6.88 20.57
N TRP A 107 11.65 -6.21 21.60
CA TRP A 107 13.09 -6.16 21.90
C TRP A 107 13.66 -7.55 22.20
N GLU A 108 13.01 -8.30 23.08
CA GLU A 108 13.46 -9.65 23.47
C GLU A 108 13.44 -10.61 22.27
N GLU A 109 12.33 -10.63 21.52
CA GLU A 109 12.16 -11.48 20.34
C GLU A 109 13.24 -11.21 19.27
N PHE A 110 13.66 -9.95 19.11
CA PHE A 110 14.74 -9.58 18.21
C PHE A 110 16.08 -10.21 18.61
N TRP A 111 16.41 -10.23 19.90
CA TRP A 111 17.64 -10.83 20.40
C TRP A 111 17.58 -12.36 20.36
N GLU A 112 16.44 -12.96 20.69
CA GLU A 112 16.23 -14.40 20.57
C GLU A 112 16.44 -14.89 19.13
N MET A 113 15.85 -14.20 18.13
CA MET A 113 16.07 -14.52 16.71
C MET A 113 17.53 -14.43 16.29
N ARG A 114 18.27 -13.43 16.79
CA ARG A 114 19.70 -13.23 16.47
C ARG A 114 20.60 -14.24 17.17
N ALA A 115 20.27 -14.66 18.39
CA ALA A 115 21.04 -15.65 19.15
C ALA A 115 20.87 -17.08 18.59
N ALA A 116 19.77 -17.35 17.90
CA ALA A 116 19.49 -18.64 17.25
C ALA A 116 20.12 -18.78 15.84
N SER A 117 20.82 -17.76 15.34
CA SER A 117 21.44 -17.70 14.01
C SER A 117 22.96 -17.90 14.08
#